data_AF-A0A9X2DFZ3-F1
#
_entry.id   AF-A0A9X2DFZ3-F1
#
_cell.length_a   1.000
_cell.length_b   1.000
_cell.length_c   1.000
_cell.angle_alpha   90.00
_cell.angle_beta   90.00
_cell.angle_gamma   90.00
#
_symmetry.space_group_name_H-M   'P 1'
#
loop_
_entity.id
_entity.type
_entity.pdbx_description
1 polymer ?
#
loop_
_entity_poly.entity_id
_entity_poly.type
_entity_poly.pdbx_seq_one_letter_code
_entity_poly.pdbx_strand_id
1 'polypeptide(L)'
;SAAKRQLMPGIEHRSHKGLNNRVENSHLPVRRRERRMMRFKSARQCQSFVSTHGQIANLFNLHRKHLTAADHRQLRAHANTNWREIALSIKA
;
A
#
# COMPACT_ATOMS: atom_id res chain seq x y z
N SER A 1 0.34 -19.23 14.79
CA SER A 1 0.62 -20.36 13.86
C SER A 1 2.09 -20.73 13.95
N ALA A 2 2.45 -21.98 13.59
CA ALA A 2 3.81 -22.52 13.73
C ALA A 2 4.91 -21.65 13.06
N ALA A 3 4.61 -21.02 11.92
CA ALA A 3 5.55 -20.14 11.21
C ALA A 3 5.98 -18.88 12.00
N LYS A 4 5.13 -18.35 12.91
CA LYS A 4 5.47 -17.14 13.68
C LYS A 4 6.53 -17.40 14.77
N ARG A 5 6.53 -18.61 15.35
CA ARG A 5 7.53 -19.00 16.38
C ARG A 5 8.95 -19.03 15.84
N GLN A 6 9.13 -19.32 14.54
CA GLN A 6 10.43 -19.30 13.87
C GLN A 6 10.85 -17.89 13.45
N LEU A 7 9.93 -17.06 12.97
CA LEU A 7 10.26 -15.74 12.41
C LEU A 7 10.37 -14.63 13.46
N MET A 8 9.59 -14.68 14.53
CA MET A 8 9.53 -13.63 15.56
C MET A 8 9.36 -14.24 16.96
N PRO A 9 10.39 -14.92 17.49
CA PRO A 9 10.35 -15.48 18.84
C PRO A 9 10.17 -14.37 19.88
N GLY A 10 9.34 -14.60 20.90
CA GLY A 10 9.08 -13.66 21.99
C GLY A 10 7.95 -12.65 21.76
N ILE A 11 7.42 -12.53 20.53
CA ILE A 11 6.29 -11.61 20.27
C ILE A 11 4.95 -12.27 20.60
N GLU A 12 4.18 -11.64 21.51
CA GLU A 12 2.82 -12.03 21.85
C GLU A 12 1.96 -12.22 20.57
N HIS A 13 1.30 -13.36 20.45
CA HIS A 13 0.42 -13.65 19.31
C HIS A 13 -1.02 -13.25 19.63
N ARG A 14 -1.42 -12.05 19.19
CA ARG A 14 -2.80 -11.57 19.29
C ARG A 14 -3.60 -12.04 18.08
N SER A 15 -4.40 -13.09 18.24
CA SER A 15 -5.23 -13.69 17.16
C SER A 15 -6.69 -13.23 17.17
N HIS A 16 -7.01 -12.14 17.87
CA HIS A 16 -8.39 -11.67 17.93
C HIS A 16 -8.88 -11.29 16.53
N LYS A 17 -10.13 -11.68 16.21
CA LYS A 17 -10.72 -11.60 14.87
C LYS A 17 -10.63 -10.21 14.23
N GLY A 18 -10.84 -9.14 15.00
CA GLY A 18 -10.79 -7.77 14.49
C GLY A 18 -9.38 -7.28 14.13
N LEU A 19 -8.33 -7.73 14.84
CA LEU A 19 -6.92 -7.42 14.49
C LEU A 19 -6.56 -8.11 13.18
N ASN A 20 -6.92 -9.39 13.04
CA ASN A 20 -6.69 -10.14 11.80
C ASN A 20 -7.43 -9.49 10.62
N ASN A 21 -8.72 -9.15 10.79
CA ASN A 21 -9.47 -8.46 9.76
C ASN A 21 -8.84 -7.11 9.37
N ARG A 22 -8.32 -6.34 10.33
CA ARG A 22 -7.68 -5.04 10.03
C ARG A 22 -6.41 -5.22 9.21
N VAL A 23 -5.57 -6.18 9.59
CA VAL A 23 -4.34 -6.51 8.84
C VAL A 23 -4.70 -7.02 7.45
N GLU A 24 -5.61 -7.98 7.34
CA GLU A 24 -6.06 -8.53 6.06
C GLU A 24 -6.67 -7.47 5.14
N ASN A 25 -7.50 -6.56 5.68
CA ASN A 25 -8.11 -5.48 4.92
C ASN A 25 -7.10 -4.44 4.42
N SER A 26 -6.00 -4.22 5.14
CA SER A 26 -4.92 -3.32 4.66
C SER A 26 -4.31 -3.80 3.34
N HIS A 27 -4.33 -5.10 3.07
CA HIS A 27 -3.83 -5.71 1.83
C HIS A 27 -4.86 -5.76 0.68
N LEU A 28 -6.11 -5.36 0.89
CA LEU A 28 -7.15 -5.39 -0.14
C LEU A 28 -6.76 -4.65 -1.45
N PRO A 29 -6.18 -3.43 -1.41
CA PRO A 29 -5.78 -2.72 -2.63
C PRO A 29 -4.74 -3.49 -3.44
N VAL A 30 -3.77 -4.09 -2.75
CA VAL A 30 -2.71 -4.92 -3.36
C VAL A 30 -3.32 -6.18 -3.97
N ARG A 31 -4.18 -6.91 -3.24
CA ARG A 31 -4.86 -8.10 -3.75
C ARG A 31 -5.76 -7.82 -4.96
N ARG A 32 -6.46 -6.67 -4.98
CA ARG A 32 -7.28 -6.26 -6.13
C ARG A 32 -6.42 -6.04 -7.38
N ARG A 33 -5.26 -5.39 -7.24
CA ARG A 33 -4.30 -5.22 -8.34
C ARG A 33 -3.68 -6.54 -8.76
N GLU A 34 -3.24 -7.36 -7.81
CA GLU A 34 -2.71 -8.70 -8.07
C GLU A 34 -3.68 -9.54 -8.92
N ARG A 35 -4.97 -9.60 -8.54
CA ARG A 35 -5.97 -10.33 -9.33
C ARG A 35 -6.13 -9.78 -10.74
N ARG A 36 -6.15 -8.44 -10.89
CA ARG A 36 -6.22 -7.79 -12.21
C ARG A 36 -4.97 -8.06 -13.06
N MET A 37 -3.82 -8.30 -12.40
CA MET A 37 -2.54 -8.61 -13.05
C MET A 37 -2.31 -10.12 -13.23
N MET A 38 -3.34 -10.97 -13.12
CA MET A 38 -3.22 -12.44 -13.23
C MET A 38 -2.28 -13.08 -12.18
N ARG A 39 -2.22 -12.49 -10.98
CA ARG A 39 -1.35 -12.89 -9.85
C ARG A 39 0.13 -12.63 -10.10
N PHE A 40 0.90 -12.47 -9.01
CA PHE A 40 2.34 -12.38 -9.12
C PHE A 40 2.93 -13.77 -9.39
N LYS A 41 3.90 -13.84 -10.32
CA LYS A 41 4.63 -15.05 -10.68
C LYS A 41 5.64 -15.47 -9.60
N SER A 42 6.04 -14.57 -8.71
CA SER A 42 6.97 -14.85 -7.61
C SER A 42 6.85 -13.84 -6.46
N ALA A 43 7.35 -14.22 -5.28
CA ALA A 43 7.46 -13.32 -4.12
C ALA A 43 8.37 -12.12 -4.43
N ARG A 44 9.45 -12.32 -5.19
CA ARG A 44 10.35 -11.24 -5.65
C ARG A 44 9.60 -10.22 -6.51
N GLN A 45 8.77 -10.69 -7.44
CA GLN A 45 7.96 -9.80 -8.29
C GLN A 45 6.97 -8.98 -7.45
N CYS A 46 6.32 -9.63 -6.47
CA CYS A 46 5.45 -8.93 -5.53
C CYS A 46 6.22 -7.86 -4.73
N GLN A 47 7.40 -8.19 -4.22
CA GLN A 47 8.23 -7.26 -3.45
C GLN A 47 8.66 -6.05 -4.29
N SER A 48 9.15 -6.27 -5.50
CA SER A 48 9.48 -5.18 -6.43
C SER A 48 8.26 -4.32 -6.73
N PHE A 49 7.11 -4.94 -6.99
CA PHE A 49 5.87 -4.22 -7.24
C PHE A 49 5.45 -3.35 -6.05
N VAL A 50 5.39 -3.92 -4.84
CA VAL A 50 4.97 -3.19 -3.63
C VAL A 50 5.97 -2.09 -3.26
N SER A 51 7.27 -2.33 -3.41
CA SER A 51 8.32 -1.34 -3.12
C SER A 51 8.18 -0.09 -3.99
N THR A 52 7.90 -0.25 -5.28
CA THR A 52 7.74 0.87 -6.22
C THR A 52 6.34 1.49 -6.12
N HIS A 53 5.29 0.67 -6.18
CA HIS A 53 3.92 1.18 -6.19
C HIS A 53 3.42 1.69 -4.84
N GLY A 54 3.98 1.21 -3.73
CA GLY A 54 3.60 1.65 -2.39
C GLY A 54 3.89 3.13 -2.16
N GLN A 55 5.05 3.61 -2.61
CA GLN A 55 5.44 5.02 -2.51
C GLN A 55 4.49 5.93 -3.30
N ILE A 56 4.13 5.50 -4.51
CA ILE A 56 3.15 6.22 -5.36
C ILE A 56 1.78 6.22 -4.69
N ALA A 57 1.32 5.07 -4.19
CA ALA A 57 0.01 4.94 -3.57
C ALA A 57 -0.12 5.84 -2.34
N ASN A 58 0.95 6.00 -1.54
CA ASN A 58 0.96 6.88 -0.38
C ASN A 58 0.71 8.35 -0.76
N LEU A 59 1.26 8.82 -1.88
CA LEU A 59 1.07 10.18 -2.38
C LEU A 59 -0.40 10.52 -2.65
N PHE A 60 -1.19 9.51 -3.06
CA PHE A 60 -2.60 9.67 -3.40
C PHE A 60 -3.55 9.14 -2.32
N ASN A 61 -3.04 8.64 -1.19
CA ASN A 61 -3.86 8.14 -0.08
C ASN A 61 -4.40 9.32 0.78
N LEU A 62 -5.20 10.17 0.16
CA LEU A 62 -5.78 11.36 0.77
C LEU A 62 -7.10 11.00 1.48
N HIS A 63 -7.12 11.13 2.81
CA HIS A 63 -8.33 10.86 3.59
C HIS A 63 -9.36 11.98 3.47
N ARG A 64 -10.38 11.77 2.63
CA ARG A 64 -11.47 12.73 2.38
C ARG A 64 -12.35 13.05 3.59
N LYS A 65 -12.37 12.20 4.62
CA LYS A 65 -13.30 12.29 5.75
C LYS A 65 -13.20 13.58 6.60
N HIS A 66 -12.11 14.34 6.47
CA HIS A 66 -11.89 15.60 7.20
C HIS A 66 -11.48 16.76 6.29
N LEU A 67 -11.77 16.68 4.98
CA LEU A 67 -11.36 17.67 4.00
C LEU A 67 -12.58 18.22 3.26
N THR A 68 -12.58 19.53 3.00
CA THR A 68 -13.55 20.09 2.05
C THR A 68 -13.26 19.59 0.64
N ALA A 69 -14.23 19.73 -0.26
CA ALA A 69 -14.01 19.37 -1.67
C ALA A 69 -12.90 20.21 -2.32
N ALA A 70 -12.74 21.47 -1.90
CA ALA A 70 -11.69 22.36 -2.40
C ALA A 70 -10.30 21.89 -1.94
N ASP A 71 -10.13 21.66 -0.64
CA ASP A 71 -8.84 21.20 -0.07
C ASP A 71 -8.42 19.86 -0.65
N HIS A 72 -9.38 18.94 -0.82
CA HIS A 72 -9.11 17.64 -1.43
C HIS A 72 -8.64 17.78 -2.89
N ARG A 73 -9.20 18.71 -3.67
CA ARG A 73 -8.75 18.97 -5.05
C ARG A 73 -7.35 19.56 -5.07
N GLN A 74 -7.04 20.50 -4.17
CA GLN A 74 -5.70 21.09 -4.04
C GLN A 74 -4.65 20.04 -3.67
N LEU A 75 -4.91 19.22 -2.64
CA LEU A 75 -4.03 18.12 -2.25
C LEU A 75 -3.81 17.12 -3.38
N ARG A 76 -4.86 16.82 -4.16
CA ARG A 76 -4.73 15.94 -5.33
C ARG A 76 -3.92 16.60 -6.44
N ALA A 77 -4.04 17.91 -6.65
CA ALA A 77 -3.23 18.64 -7.62
C ALA A 77 -1.75 18.62 -7.21
N HIS A 78 -1.43 18.88 -5.95
CA HIS A 78 -0.07 18.79 -5.42
C HIS A 78 0.50 17.36 -5.55
N ALA A 79 -0.27 16.33 -5.21
CA ALA A 79 0.15 14.94 -5.40
C ALA A 79 0.47 14.63 -6.88
N ASN A 80 -0.30 15.17 -7.83
CA ASN A 80 -0.03 15.01 -9.26
C ASN A 80 1.25 15.75 -9.70
N THR A 81 1.50 16.96 -9.20
CA THR A 81 2.73 17.71 -9.49
C THR A 81 3.95 16.95 -8.98
N ASN A 82 3.95 16.54 -7.71
CA ASN A 82 5.02 15.75 -7.11
C ASN A 82 5.27 14.45 -7.89
N TRP A 83 4.20 13.76 -8.32
CA TRP A 83 4.34 12.55 -9.12
C TRP A 83 4.98 12.83 -10.48
N ARG A 84 4.62 13.94 -11.15
CA ARG A 84 5.23 14.33 -12.43
C ARG A 84 6.72 14.61 -12.28
N GLU A 85 7.12 15.32 -11.24
CA GLU A 85 8.54 15.62 -10.96
C GLU A 85 9.35 14.33 -10.78
N ILE A 86 8.88 13.42 -9.92
CA ILE A 86 9.52 12.13 -9.68
C ILE A 86 9.57 11.29 -10.98
N ALA A 87 8.48 11.26 -11.75
CA ALA A 87 8.42 10.47 -12.98
C ALA A 87 9.34 11.02 -14.08
N LEU A 88 9.54 12.34 -14.14
CA LEU A 88 10.47 12.97 -15.06
C LEU A 88 11.93 12.77 -14.63
N SER A 89 12.22 12.80 -13.32
CA SER A 89 13.58 12.59 -12.80
C SER A 89 14.10 11.17 -12.99
N ILE A 90 13.22 10.18 -13.17
CA ILE A 90 13.58 8.77 -13.46
C ILE A 90 13.93 8.56 -14.95
N LYS A 91 13.53 9.48 -15.83
CA LYS A 91 13.78 9.39 -17.29
C LYS A 91 15.01 10.18 -17.77
N ALA A 92 15.66 10.93 -16.88
CA ALA A 92 16.94 11.61 -17.13
C ALA A 92 18.10 10.70 -16.70
#